data_AF-A0A0Q5LLK6-F1
#
_entry.id   AF-A0A0Q5LLK6-F1
#
_cell.length_a   1.000
_cell.length_b   1.000
_cell.length_c   1.000
_cell.angle_alpha   90.00
_cell.angle_beta   90.00
_cell.angle_gamma   90.00
#
_symmetry.space_group_name_H-M   'P 1'
#
loop_
_entity.id
_entity.type
_entity.pdbx_description
1 polymer ?
#
loop_
_entity_poly.entity_id
_entity_poly.type
_entity_poly.pdbx_seq_one_letter_code
_entity_poly.pdbx_strand_id
1 'polypeptide(L)' 'MNDVLRVVAGSPTPEELAAVTAVLAAVEAETRSRRDTEAVPASPSEWSSRARVVRGPLPHGPGAWRSPVR' A
#
# COMPACT_ATOMS: atom_id res chain seq x y z
N MET A 1 -18.95 7.49 12.78
CA MET A 1 -19.12 7.73 11.34
C MET A 1 -17.72 7.57 10.74
N ASN A 2 -17.44 6.47 10.03
CA ASN A 2 -16.13 6.32 9.40
C ASN A 2 -16.04 7.30 8.24
N ASP A 3 -15.11 8.26 8.34
CA ASP A 3 -14.83 9.21 7.28
C ASP A 3 -13.94 8.52 6.24
N VAL A 4 -14.37 8.49 4.98
CA VAL A 4 -13.78 7.62 3.94
C VAL A 4 -12.52 8.25 3.32
N LEU A 5 -12.38 9.58 3.38
CA LEU A 5 -11.22 10.34 2.90
C LEU A 5 -11.23 11.75 3.52
N ARG A 6 -10.06 12.29 3.91
CA ARG A 6 -9.92 13.69 4.36
C ARG A 6 -8.87 14.43 3.54
N VAL A 7 -9.24 15.59 3.00
CA VAL A 7 -8.28 16.54 2.39
C VAL A 7 -7.54 17.28 3.51
N VAL A 8 -6.22 17.12 3.57
CA VAL A 8 -5.37 17.72 4.62
C VAL A 8 -4.68 19.00 4.17
N ALA A 9 -4.62 19.26 2.85
CA ALA A 9 -4.01 20.44 2.26
C ALA A 9 -4.59 20.69 0.86
N GLY A 10 -4.56 21.94 0.40
CA GLY A 10 -5.09 22.37 -0.90
C GLY A 10 -6.61 22.61 -0.89
N SER A 11 -7.14 23.07 -2.02
CA SER A 11 -8.56 23.34 -2.24
C SER A 11 -9.00 22.72 -3.58
N PRO A 12 -9.16 21.39 -3.65
CA PRO A 12 -9.53 20.72 -4.90
C PRO A 12 -10.90 21.19 -5.37
N THR A 13 -11.08 21.24 -6.69
CA THR A 13 -12.41 21.48 -7.25
C THR A 13 -13.33 20.27 -6.97
N PRO A 14 -14.66 20.45 -7.03
CA PRO A 14 -15.60 19.33 -6.88
C PRO A 14 -15.32 18.19 -7.88
N GLU A 15 -14.90 18.52 -9.09
CA GLU A 15 -14.60 17.56 -10.15
C GLU A 15 -13.34 16.75 -9.84
N GLU A 16 -12.29 17.40 -9.34
CA GLU A 16 -11.05 16.71 -8.92
C GLU A 16 -11.31 15.75 -7.75
N LEU A 17 -12.10 16.20 -6.76
CA LEU A 17 -12.47 15.35 -5.63
C LEU A 17 -13.32 14.15 -6.09
N ALA A 18 -14.25 14.37 -7.02
CA ALA A 18 -15.05 13.29 -7.62
C ALA A 18 -14.17 12.30 -8.40
N ALA A 19 -13.19 12.78 -9.16
CA ALA A 19 -12.27 11.93 -9.92
C ALA A 19 -11.45 11.01 -8.99
N VAL A 20 -10.87 11.56 -7.92
CA VAL A 20 -10.12 10.76 -6.93
C VAL A 20 -11.04 9.74 -6.25
N THR A 21 -12.25 10.14 -5.88
CA THR A 21 -13.22 9.24 -5.24
C THR A 21 -13.62 8.10 -6.17
N ALA A 22 -13.85 8.38 -7.46
CA ALA A 22 -14.19 7.37 -8.45
C ALA A 22 -13.05 6.34 -8.66
N VAL A 23 -11.79 6.81 -8.68
CA VAL A 23 -10.62 5.93 -8.77
C VAL A 23 -10.52 5.03 -7.54
N LEU A 24 -10.68 5.58 -6.33
CA LEU A 24 -10.64 4.81 -5.10
C LEU A 24 -11.75 3.75 -5.05
N ALA A 25 -12.97 4.10 -5.45
CA ALA A 25 -14.08 3.16 -5.54
C ALA A 25 -13.81 2.02 -6.55
N ALA A 26 -13.20 2.34 -7.70
CA ALA A 26 -12.83 1.34 -8.70
C ALA A 26 -11.76 0.37 -8.18
N VAL A 27 -10.74 0.87 -7.47
CA VAL A 27 -9.72 0.04 -6.83
C VAL A 27 -10.34 -0.84 -5.74
N GLU A 28 -11.24 -0.30 -4.92
CA GLU A 28 -11.93 -1.09 -3.91
C GLU A 28 -12.75 -2.23 -4.52
N ALA A 29 -13.48 -1.95 -5.62
CA ALA A 29 -14.22 -2.97 -6.36
C ALA A 29 -13.29 -4.07 -6.91
N GLU A 30 -12.18 -3.70 -7.55
CA GLU A 30 -11.19 -4.66 -8.06
C GLU A 30 -10.59 -5.52 -6.94
N THR A 31 -10.22 -4.92 -5.81
CA THR A 31 -9.66 -5.65 -4.66
C THR A 31 -10.69 -6.61 -4.06
N ARG A 32 -11.97 -6.25 -4.02
CA ARG A 32 -13.05 -7.12 -3.55
C ARG A 32 -13.20 -8.34 -4.47
N SER A 33 -13.26 -8.12 -5.78
CA SER A 33 -13.36 -9.22 -6.76
C SER A 33 -12.14 -10.16 -6.72
N ARG A 34 -10.94 -9.64 -6.47
CA ARG A 34 -9.73 -10.46 -6.31
C ARG A 34 -9.77 -11.33 -5.05
N ARG A 35 -10.29 -10.82 -3.93
CA ARG A 35 -10.40 -11.59 -2.66
C ARG A 35 -11.29 -12.82 -2.81
N ASP A 36 -12.31 -12.76 -3.67
CA ASP A 36 -13.22 -13.87 -3.91
C ASP A 36 -12.58 -14.98 -4.78
N THR A 37 -11.49 -14.68 -5.48
CA THR A 37 -10.88 -15.60 -6.47
C THR A 37 -9.62 -16.30 -5.97
N GLU A 38 -8.88 -15.75 -5.00
CA GLU A 38 -7.55 -16.29 -4.69
C GLU A 38 -7.17 -16.15 -3.21
N ALA A 39 -7.26 -17.25 -2.47
CA ALA A 39 -6.60 -17.42 -1.19
C ALA A 39 -5.10 -17.70 -1.38
N VAL A 40 -4.38 -16.86 -2.12
CA VAL A 40 -2.92 -16.86 -2.06
C VAL A 40 -2.54 -16.15 -0.77
N PRO A 41 -1.80 -16.78 0.16
CA PRO A 41 -1.29 -16.08 1.31
C PRO A 41 -0.42 -14.94 0.80
N ALA A 42 -0.83 -13.70 1.07
CA ALA A 42 -0.03 -12.53 0.76
C ALA A 42 1.37 -12.77 1.35
N SER A 43 2.40 -12.77 0.49
CA SER A 43 3.77 -12.83 0.99
C SER A 43 3.94 -11.69 2.00
N PRO A 44 4.46 -11.95 3.21
CA PRO A 44 4.62 -10.92 4.21
C PRO A 44 5.34 -9.73 3.58
N SER A 45 4.79 -8.52 3.76
CA SER A 45 5.43 -7.36 3.16
C SER A 45 6.86 -7.27 3.67
N GLU A 46 7.81 -6.94 2.79
CA GLU A 46 9.18 -6.72 3.21
C GLU A 46 9.26 -5.58 4.25
N TRP A 47 8.23 -4.72 4.35
CA TRP A 47 8.03 -3.71 5.41
C TRP A 47 7.68 -4.28 6.79
N SER A 48 7.22 -5.53 6.86
CA SER A 48 6.94 -6.26 8.11
C SER A 48 8.07 -7.20 8.57
N SER A 49 9.15 -7.33 7.79
CA SER A 49 10.34 -8.10 8.17
C SER A 49 10.88 -7.73 9.57
N ARG A 50 11.11 -8.76 10.40
CA ARG A 50 11.72 -8.68 11.74
C ARG A 50 13.19 -8.26 11.68
N ALA A 51 13.85 -8.41 10.53
CA ALA A 51 15.22 -7.97 10.32
C ALA A 51 15.40 -6.44 10.52
N ARG A 52 14.31 -5.66 10.54
CA ARG A 52 14.35 -4.23 10.92
C ARG A 52 14.42 -3.96 12.43
N VAL A 53 14.02 -4.92 13.28
CA VAL A 53 14.04 -4.76 14.74
C VAL A 53 15.43 -5.09 15.32
N VAL A 54 16.26 -5.79 14.54
CA VAL A 54 17.63 -6.15 14.90
C VAL A 54 18.59 -5.39 13.99
N ARG A 55 19.63 -4.75 14.53
CA ARG A 55 20.67 -4.16 13.67
C ARG A 55 21.54 -5.28 13.09
N GLY A 56 21.60 -5.37 11.77
CA GLY A 56 22.52 -6.22 11.03
C GLY A 56 23.37 -5.41 10.04
N PRO A 57 24.41 -6.01 9.45
CA PRO A 57 25.18 -5.40 8.38
C PRO A 57 24.27 -5.03 7.20
N LEU A 58 24.51 -3.87 6.57
CA LEU A 58 23.82 -3.54 5.33
C LEU A 58 24.35 -4.43 4.19
N PRO A 59 23.48 -5.11 3.44
CA PRO A 59 23.92 -5.89 2.28
C PRO A 59 24.43 -4.96 1.17
N HIS A 60 25.44 -5.40 0.45
CA HIS A 60 26.00 -4.72 -0.72
C HIS A 60 25.52 -5.39 -2.02
N GLY A 61 25.40 -4.62 -3.09
CA GLY A 61 25.02 -5.10 -4.42
C GLY A 61 23.77 -4.43 -5.01
N PRO A 62 23.49 -4.61 -6.31
CA PRO A 62 22.31 -4.04 -6.96
C PRO A 62 21.02 -4.47 -6.27
N GLY A 63 20.22 -3.50 -5.80
CA GLY A 63 18.95 -3.77 -5.12
C GLY A 63 19.06 -4.10 -3.62
N ALA A 64 20.27 -4.28 -3.07
CA ALA A 64 20.48 -4.68 -1.69
C ALA A 64 19.92 -3.67 -0.66
N TRP A 65 19.89 -2.37 -0.99
CA TRP A 65 19.30 -1.35 -0.11
C TRP A 65 17.77 -1.34 -0.12
N ARG A 66 17.14 -2.01 -1.09
CA ARG A 66 15.68 -2.07 -1.25
C ARG A 66 15.07 -3.33 -0.63
N SER A 67 15.91 -4.29 -0.23
CA SER A 67 15.47 -5.57 0.32
C SER A 67 16.17 -5.81 1.67
N PRO A 68 15.41 -5.98 2.77
CA PRO A 68 15.97 -6.49 4.00
C PRO A 68 16.55 -7.90 3.74
N VAL A 69 17.70 -8.21 4.34
CA VAL A 69 18.22 -9.60 4.32
C VAL A 69 17.21 -10.49 5.07
N ARG A 70 16.88 -11.64 4.49
CA ARG A 70 15.96 -12.64 5.08
C ARG A 70 16.63 -13.41 6.20
#